data_AF-A0A521HZR2-F1
#
_entry.id   AF-A0A521HZR2-F1
#
_cell.length_a   1.000
_cell.length_b   1.000
_cell.length_c   1.000
_cell.angle_alpha   90.00
_cell.angle_beta   90.00
_cell.angle_gamma   90.00
#
_symmetry.space_group_name_H-M   'P 1'
#
loop_
_entity.id
_entity.type
_entity.pdbx_description
1 polymer ?
#
loop_
_entity_poly.entity_id
_entity_poly.type
_entity_poly.pdbx_seq_one_letter_code
_entity_poly.pdbx_strand_id
1 'polypeptide(L)'
;MATVILACCILLVASTVLHYEALRTLHVRLPRLRIPHRTKLLVVMAGAFLAHGAEILMFGTAMYVLILWGGAGSLGSAKPSLTNCMYLSAETYTSLGFGDLTPTGPVRLLAGTEALLGLLLIGWSASFTYIAMERFWNDRHTAHPDEIAQQ
;
A
#
# COMPACT_ATOMS: atom_id res chain seq x y z
N MET A 1 -25.63 1.27 6.63
CA MET A 1 -25.14 0.00 6.02
C MET A 1 -24.87 0.16 4.53
N ALA A 2 -25.84 0.52 3.68
CA ALA A 2 -25.62 0.70 2.24
C ALA A 2 -24.47 1.68 1.90
N THR A 3 -24.37 2.79 2.65
CA THR A 3 -23.28 3.77 2.52
C THR A 3 -21.89 3.18 2.77
N VAL A 4 -21.75 2.30 3.76
CA VAL A 4 -20.49 1.62 4.08
C VAL A 4 -20.13 0.62 2.98
N ILE A 5 -21.10 -0.15 2.49
CA ILE A 5 -20.88 -1.08 1.37
C ILE A 5 -20.40 -0.33 0.12
N LEU A 6 -21.06 0.77 -0.22
CA LEU A 6 -20.65 1.62 -1.33
C LEU A 6 -19.23 2.16 -1.14
N ALA A 7 -18.90 2.63 0.07
CA ALA A 7 -17.55 3.08 0.40
C ALA A 7 -16.51 1.97 0.25
N CYS A 8 -16.80 0.74 0.71
CA CYS A 8 -15.93 -0.42 0.51
C CYS A 8 -15.66 -0.68 -0.98
N CYS A 9 -16.69 -0.68 -1.83
CA CYS A 9 -16.53 -0.89 -3.26
C CYS A 9 -15.69 0.21 -3.92
N ILE A 10 -15.97 1.47 -3.59
CA ILE A 10 -15.23 2.62 -4.13
C ILE A 10 -13.76 2.56 -3.72
N LEU A 11 -13.48 2.34 -2.44
CA LEU A 11 -12.12 2.28 -1.91
C LEU A 11 -11.35 1.08 -2.48
N LEU A 12 -12.00 -0.07 -2.63
CA LEU A 12 -11.37 -1.24 -3.26
C LEU A 12 -10.86 -0.91 -4.65
N VAL A 13 -11.71 -0.32 -5.49
CA VAL A 13 -11.34 0.06 -6.86
C VAL A 13 -10.29 1.16 -6.85
N ALA A 14 -10.52 2.23 -6.08
CA ALA A 14 -9.64 3.39 -6.06
C ALA A 14 -8.23 3.05 -5.53
N SER A 15 -8.12 2.29 -4.44
CA SER A 15 -6.84 1.85 -3.88
C SER A 15 -6.11 0.91 -4.83
N THR A 16 -6.83 -0.02 -5.48
CA THR A 16 -6.20 -0.93 -6.46
C THR A 16 -5.67 -0.17 -7.68
N VAL A 17 -6.42 0.80 -8.20
CA VAL A 17 -5.97 1.65 -9.32
C VAL A 17 -4.78 2.52 -8.92
N LEU A 18 -4.82 3.12 -7.72
CA LEU A 18 -3.70 3.91 -7.19
C LEU A 18 -2.44 3.05 -7.09
N HIS A 19 -2.56 1.87 -6.49
CA HIS A 19 -1.45 0.93 -6.34
C HIS A 19 -0.88 0.51 -7.70
N TYR A 20 -1.76 0.14 -8.62
CA TYR A 20 -1.40 -0.24 -9.98
C TYR A 20 -0.63 0.88 -10.69
N GLU A 21 -1.13 2.13 -10.67
CA GLU A 21 -0.45 3.25 -11.32
C GLU A 21 0.89 3.59 -10.66
N ALA A 22 1.01 3.42 -9.34
CA ALA A 22 2.29 3.56 -8.64
C ALA A 22 3.31 2.51 -9.13
N LEU A 23 2.94 1.23 -9.13
CA LEU A 23 3.82 0.14 -9.59
C LEU A 23 4.11 0.25 -11.10
N ARG A 24 3.13 0.62 -11.92
CA ARG A 24 3.31 0.88 -13.35
C ARG A 24 4.27 2.03 -13.60
N THR A 25 4.15 3.11 -12.83
CA THR A 25 5.06 4.25 -12.91
C THR A 25 6.48 3.84 -12.55
N LEU A 26 6.66 3.06 -11.48
CA LEU A 26 7.96 2.48 -11.13
C LEU A 26 8.49 1.59 -12.26
N HIS A 27 7.67 0.68 -12.79
CA HIS A 27 8.07 -0.22 -13.87
C HIS A 27 8.56 0.53 -15.12
N VAL A 28 7.87 1.59 -15.54
CA VAL A 28 8.18 2.33 -16.77
C VAL A 28 9.33 3.33 -16.56
N ARG A 29 9.39 4.01 -15.41
CA ARG A 29 10.35 5.10 -15.17
C ARG A 29 11.67 4.62 -14.60
N LEU A 30 11.67 3.58 -13.76
CA LEU A 30 12.87 3.10 -13.06
C LEU A 30 14.02 2.68 -14.00
N PRO A 31 13.78 2.01 -15.15
CA PRO A 31 14.85 1.70 -16.10
C PRO A 31 15.50 2.94 -16.73
N ARG A 32 14.77 4.06 -16.82
CA ARG A 32 15.25 5.32 -17.42
C ARG A 32 16.14 6.13 -16.48
N LEU A 33 16.14 5.82 -15.19
CA LEU A 33 16.97 6.50 -14.20
C LEU A 33 18.42 6.01 -14.31
N ARG A 34 19.35 6.95 -14.50
CA ARG A 34 20.80 6.71 -14.54
C ARG A 34 21.38 6.57 -13.11
N ILE A 35 20.85 5.63 -12.34
CA ILE A 35 21.27 5.34 -10.96
C ILE A 35 21.75 3.90 -10.81
N PRO A 36 22.62 3.60 -9.82
CA PRO A 36 23.08 2.24 -9.56
C PRO A 36 21.92 1.27 -9.25
N HIS A 37 22.08 0.00 -9.64
CA HIS A 37 21.08 -1.05 -9.42
C HIS A 37 20.63 -1.18 -7.95
N ARG A 38 21.55 -1.02 -6.98
CA ARG A 38 21.21 -1.04 -5.55
C ARG A 38 20.27 0.11 -5.16
N THR A 39 20.48 1.30 -5.72
CA THR A 39 19.63 2.47 -5.47
C THR A 39 18.26 2.32 -6.12
N LYS A 40 18.15 1.62 -7.25
CA LYS A 40 16.85 1.33 -7.88
C LYS A 40 15.92 0.54 -6.94
N LEU A 41 16.47 -0.38 -6.14
CA LEU A 41 15.68 -1.10 -5.13
C LEU A 41 15.16 -0.19 -4.03
N LEU A 42 15.97 0.76 -3.56
CA LEU A 42 15.52 1.76 -2.59
C LEU A 42 14.37 2.62 -3.14
N VAL A 43 14.43 2.98 -4.44
CA VAL A 43 13.35 3.72 -5.11
C VAL A 43 12.07 2.88 -5.21
N VAL A 44 12.18 1.58 -5.51
CA VAL A 44 11.01 0.67 -5.52
C VAL A 44 10.39 0.59 -4.13
N MET A 45 11.20 0.32 -3.10
CA MET A 45 10.72 0.23 -1.71
C MET A 45 10.07 1.53 -1.25
N ALA A 46 10.69 2.67 -1.50
CA ALA A 46 10.13 3.98 -1.15
C ALA A 46 8.83 4.26 -1.91
N GLY A 47 8.77 3.94 -3.20
CA GLY A 47 7.57 4.13 -4.01
C GLY A 47 6.40 3.27 -3.54
N ALA A 48 6.64 1.99 -3.26
CA ALA A 48 5.63 1.09 -2.69
C ALA A 48 5.16 1.56 -1.30
N PHE A 49 6.09 1.98 -0.44
CA PHE A 49 5.77 2.52 0.87
C PHE A 49 4.88 3.78 0.79
N LEU A 50 5.17 4.69 -0.13
CA LEU A 50 4.35 5.88 -0.36
C LEU A 50 2.95 5.54 -0.91
N ALA A 51 2.85 4.54 -1.79
CA ALA A 51 1.55 4.05 -2.28
C ALA A 51 0.70 3.50 -1.12
N HIS A 52 1.29 2.66 -0.26
CA HIS A 52 0.65 2.15 0.94
C HIS A 52 0.24 3.26 1.92
N GLY A 53 1.10 4.26 2.11
CA GLY A 53 0.75 5.44 2.90
C GLY A 53 -0.48 6.17 2.34
N ALA A 54 -0.57 6.36 1.02
CA ALA A 54 -1.73 6.97 0.38
C ALA A 54 -3.00 6.12 0.51
N GLU A 55 -2.90 4.80 0.39
CA GLU A 55 -4.01 3.86 0.59
C GLU A 55 -4.55 3.92 2.03
N ILE A 56 -3.66 3.92 3.02
CA ILE A 56 -4.01 4.12 4.43
C ILE A 56 -4.70 5.48 4.63
N LEU A 57 -4.18 6.56 4.02
CA LEU A 57 -4.81 7.87 4.12
C LEU A 57 -6.25 7.87 3.56
N MET A 58 -6.50 7.16 2.46
CA MET A 58 -7.84 7.04 1.88
C MET A 58 -8.80 6.32 2.82
N PHE A 59 -8.41 5.17 3.36
CA PHE A 59 -9.25 4.39 4.26
C PHE A 59 -9.49 5.11 5.60
N GLY A 60 -8.45 5.66 6.21
CA GLY A 60 -8.57 6.42 7.46
C GLY A 60 -9.46 7.66 7.31
N THR A 61 -9.36 8.38 6.19
CA THR A 61 -10.26 9.51 5.89
C THR A 61 -11.70 9.04 5.68
N ALA A 62 -11.92 7.97 4.94
CA ALA A 62 -13.26 7.43 4.72
C ALA A 62 -13.90 6.94 6.02
N MET A 63 -13.13 6.27 6.88
CA MET A 63 -13.59 5.84 8.20
C MET A 63 -13.99 7.03 9.07
N TYR A 64 -13.17 8.08 9.11
CA TYR A 64 -13.46 9.32 9.83
C TYR A 64 -14.77 9.97 9.38
N VAL A 65 -14.96 10.11 8.06
CA VAL A 65 -16.18 10.69 7.47
C VAL A 65 -17.42 9.83 7.76
N LEU A 66 -17.31 8.51 7.61
CA LEU A 66 -18.44 7.60 7.86
C LEU A 66 -18.86 7.58 9.33
N ILE A 67 -17.91 7.70 10.25
CA ILE A 67 -18.21 7.77 11.69
C ILE A 67 -18.87 9.10 12.05
N LEU A 68 -18.26 10.23 11.66
CA LEU A 68 -18.74 11.54 12.08
C LEU A 68 -20.03 11.98 11.40
N TRP A 69 -20.15 11.78 10.09
CA TRP A 69 -21.29 12.29 9.32
C TRP A 69 -22.26 11.19 8.92
N GLY A 70 -21.77 9.96 8.76
CA GLY A 70 -22.60 8.81 8.38
C GLY A 70 -23.27 8.10 9.56
N GLY A 71 -22.91 8.42 10.82
CA GLY A 71 -23.38 7.70 12.00
C GLY A 71 -23.08 6.20 11.96
N ALA A 72 -22.04 5.80 11.21
CA ALA A 72 -21.79 4.41 10.84
C ALA A 72 -21.04 3.61 11.92
N GLY A 73 -20.88 4.14 13.12
CA GLY A 73 -20.19 3.48 14.23
C GLY A 73 -19.39 4.40 15.14
N SER A 74 -18.48 3.83 15.92
CA SER A 74 -17.51 4.57 16.76
C SER A 74 -16.17 3.82 16.84
N LEU A 75 -15.17 4.43 17.48
CA LEU A 75 -13.89 3.78 17.83
C LEU A 75 -13.89 3.31 19.30
N GLY A 76 -14.92 2.54 19.69
CA GLY A 76 -15.08 2.09 21.07
C GLY A 76 -15.27 3.27 22.03
N SER A 77 -14.41 3.37 23.04
CA SER A 77 -14.39 4.47 24.02
C SER A 77 -13.63 5.71 23.54
N ALA A 78 -12.87 5.62 22.44
CA ALA A 78 -12.07 6.72 21.94
C ALA A 78 -12.92 7.72 21.16
N LYS A 79 -12.54 9.01 21.23
CA LYS A 79 -13.16 10.05 20.41
C LYS A 79 -12.82 9.83 18.93
N PRO A 80 -13.80 9.99 18.02
CA PRO A 80 -13.55 9.94 16.59
C PRO A 80 -12.81 11.20 16.14
N SER A 81 -11.47 11.09 16.07
CA SER A 81 -10.57 12.09 15.49
C SER A 81 -9.97 11.54 14.20
N LEU A 82 -9.52 12.43 13.31
CA LEU A 82 -8.84 12.02 12.08
C LEU A 82 -7.59 11.19 12.42
N THR A 83 -6.82 11.62 13.42
CA THR A 83 -5.61 10.91 13.88
C THR A 83 -5.92 9.49 14.35
N ASN A 84 -6.99 9.27 15.13
CA ASN A 84 -7.35 7.94 15.61
C ASN A 84 -7.84 7.05 14.47
N CYS A 85 -8.55 7.60 13.48
CA CYS A 85 -8.98 6.85 12.30
C CYS A 85 -7.80 6.50 11.39
N MET A 86 -6.81 7.39 11.25
CA MET A 86 -5.58 7.12 10.49
C MET A 86 -4.72 6.07 11.18
N TYR A 87 -4.60 6.12 12.50
CA TYR A 87 -3.91 5.10 13.28
C TYR A 87 -4.58 3.73 13.11
N LEU A 88 -5.90 3.65 13.34
CA LEU A 88 -6.65 2.40 13.19
C LEU A 88 -6.58 1.87 11.76
N SER A 89 -6.63 2.75 10.75
CA SER A 89 -6.46 2.39 9.34
C SER A 89 -5.08 1.79 9.08
N ALA A 90 -4.00 2.44 9.56
CA ALA A 90 -2.65 1.90 9.42
C ALA A 90 -2.50 0.50 10.05
N GLU A 91 -3.05 0.32 11.26
CA GLU A 91 -3.04 -0.99 11.94
C GLU A 91 -3.83 -2.04 11.16
N THR A 92 -5.02 -1.67 10.68
CA THR A 92 -5.93 -2.56 9.97
C THR A 92 -5.34 -2.97 8.62
N TYR A 93 -4.87 -2.00 7.84
CA TYR A 93 -4.26 -2.18 6.53
C TYR A 93 -3.04 -3.12 6.57
N THR A 94 -2.22 -2.99 7.62
CA THR A 94 -1.01 -3.79 7.81
C THR A 94 -1.25 -5.09 8.56
N SER A 95 -2.49 -5.38 8.97
CA SER A 95 -2.88 -6.50 9.85
C SER A 95 -2.20 -6.52 11.22
N LEU A 96 -1.67 -5.38 11.67
CA LEU A 96 -0.96 -5.24 12.95
C LEU A 96 -1.92 -5.38 14.15
N GLY A 97 -2.98 -4.56 14.17
CA GLY A 97 -4.08 -4.58 15.13
C GLY A 97 -3.67 -4.74 16.61
N PHE A 98 -3.04 -3.72 17.23
CA PHE A 98 -2.74 -3.77 18.67
C PHE A 98 -4.00 -3.89 19.54
N GLY A 99 -5.15 -3.43 19.02
CA GLY A 99 -6.45 -3.59 19.66
C GLY A 99 -6.75 -2.56 20.75
N ASP A 100 -5.91 -1.54 20.89
CA ASP A 100 -6.15 -0.36 21.74
C ASP A 100 -7.23 0.56 21.15
N LEU A 101 -7.39 0.54 19.83
CA LEU A 101 -8.50 1.15 19.10
C LEU A 101 -9.29 0.07 18.33
N THR A 102 -10.61 0.06 18.48
CA THR A 102 -11.46 -0.93 17.80
C THR A 102 -12.71 -0.28 17.19
N PRO A 103 -13.03 -0.58 15.92
CA PRO A 103 -14.24 -0.05 15.28
C PRO A 103 -15.48 -0.80 15.78
N THR A 104 -16.56 -0.07 16.05
CA THR A 104 -17.87 -0.63 16.42
C THR A 104 -18.92 -0.23 15.39
N GLY A 105 -19.98 -1.05 15.25
CA GLY A 105 -21.06 -0.77 14.28
C GLY A 105 -20.70 -1.09 12.82
N PRO A 106 -21.44 -0.51 11.85
CA PRO A 106 -21.25 -0.73 10.41
C PRO A 106 -19.82 -0.62 9.87
N VAL A 107 -19.00 0.32 10.38
CA VAL A 107 -17.61 0.53 9.93
C VAL A 107 -16.68 -0.67 10.14
N ARG A 108 -17.08 -1.69 10.91
CA ARG A 108 -16.37 -2.98 11.00
C ARG A 108 -16.22 -3.65 9.63
N LEU A 109 -17.21 -3.49 8.74
CA LEU A 109 -17.12 -4.03 7.39
C LEU A 109 -16.03 -3.32 6.57
N LEU A 110 -15.88 -2.02 6.76
CA LEU A 110 -14.81 -1.24 6.14
C LEU A 110 -13.45 -1.71 6.63
N ALA A 111 -13.27 -1.87 7.95
CA ALA A 111 -12.04 -2.37 8.53
C ALA A 111 -11.69 -3.79 8.02
N GLY A 112 -12.68 -4.70 7.94
CA GLY A 112 -12.45 -6.03 7.38
C GLY A 112 -12.05 -6.00 5.90
N THR A 113 -12.66 -5.10 5.12
CA THR A 113 -12.32 -4.89 3.69
C THR A 113 -10.90 -4.35 3.55
N GLU A 114 -10.55 -3.37 4.39
CA GLU A 114 -9.24 -2.74 4.43
C GLU A 114 -8.14 -3.74 4.78
N ALA A 115 -8.33 -4.57 5.80
CA ALA A 115 -7.35 -5.58 6.20
C ALA A 115 -7.07 -6.59 5.07
N LEU A 116 -8.13 -7.07 4.40
CA LEU A 116 -7.99 -8.00 3.29
C LEU A 116 -7.29 -7.36 2.09
N LEU A 117 -7.70 -6.15 1.71
CA LEU A 117 -7.12 -5.46 0.57
C LEU A 117 -5.67 -5.04 0.84
N GLY A 118 -5.37 -4.55 2.05
CA GLY A 118 -4.02 -4.15 2.43
C GLY A 118 -3.04 -5.31 2.36
N LEU A 119 -3.41 -6.49 2.87
CA LEU A 119 -2.63 -7.72 2.72
C LEU A 119 -2.38 -8.08 1.25
N LEU A 120 -3.41 -7.97 0.39
CA LEU A 120 -3.28 -8.26 -1.03
C LEU A 120 -2.30 -7.31 -1.73
N LEU A 121 -2.40 -6.01 -1.46
CA LEU A 121 -1.54 -4.99 -2.07
C LEU A 121 -0.10 -5.06 -1.55
N ILE A 122 0.10 -5.35 -0.26
CA ILE A 122 1.44 -5.61 0.30
C ILE A 122 2.06 -6.85 -0.37
N GLY A 123 1.27 -7.93 -0.54
CA GLY A 123 1.71 -9.13 -1.25
C GLY A 123 2.11 -8.84 -2.70
N TRP A 124 1.31 -8.04 -3.42
CA TRP A 124 1.63 -7.62 -4.78
C TRP A 124 2.94 -6.80 -4.84
N SER A 125 3.13 -5.87 -3.90
CA SER A 125 4.37 -5.09 -3.78
C SER A 125 5.60 -5.96 -3.49
N ALA A 126 5.46 -6.99 -2.66
CA ALA A 126 6.53 -7.95 -2.39
C ALA A 126 6.90 -8.73 -3.67
N SER A 127 5.92 -9.25 -4.41
CA SER A 127 6.16 -9.94 -5.69
C SER A 127 6.80 -9.02 -6.73
N PHE A 128 6.31 -7.78 -6.86
CA PHE A 128 6.90 -6.78 -7.75
C PHE A 128 8.36 -6.50 -7.40
N THR A 129 8.66 -6.35 -6.11
CA THR A 129 10.01 -6.09 -5.62
C THR A 129 10.93 -7.27 -5.87
N TYR A 130 10.46 -8.50 -5.68
CA TYR A 130 11.21 -9.71 -6.00
C TYR A 130 11.61 -9.75 -7.48
N ILE A 131 10.66 -9.51 -8.39
CA ILE A 131 10.91 -9.44 -9.84
C ILE A 131 11.91 -8.32 -10.17
N ALA A 132 11.78 -7.16 -9.52
CA ALA A 132 12.72 -6.05 -9.71
C ALA A 132 14.14 -6.42 -9.25
N MET A 133 14.28 -7.12 -8.12
CA MET A 133 15.56 -7.62 -7.62
C MET A 133 16.22 -8.61 -8.58
N GLU A 134 15.46 -9.58 -9.08
CA GLU A 134 15.94 -10.59 -10.02
C GLU A 134 16.50 -9.93 -11.30
N ARG A 135 15.74 -8.98 -11.86
CA ARG A 135 16.16 -8.23 -13.05
C ARG A 135 17.49 -7.49 -12.82
N PHE A 136 17.64 -6.82 -11.68
CA PHE A 136 18.86 -6.05 -11.38
C PHE A 136 20.06 -6.91 -10.97
N TRP A 137 19.86 -8.17 -10.62
CA TRP A 137 20.93 -9.13 -10.33
C TRP A 137 21.46 -9.79 -11.61
N ASN A 138 20.56 -10.15 -12.52
CA ASN A 138 20.91 -10.83 -13.77
C ASN A 138 21.65 -9.92 -14.77
N ASP A 139 21.41 -8.60 -14.75
CA ASP A 139 22.18 -7.61 -15.53
C ASP A 139 23.69 -7.62 -15.20
N ARG A 140 24.12 -8.19 -14.06
CA ARG A 140 25.55 -8.27 -13.70
C ARG A 140 26.29 -9.47 -14.32
N HIS A 141 25.58 -10.48 -14.83
CA HIS A 141 26.19 -11.72 -15.32
C HIS A 141 26.59 -11.68 -16.80
N THR A 142 26.26 -10.61 -17.54
CA THR A 142 26.64 -10.46 -18.96
C THR A 142 27.90 -9.61 -19.19
N ALA A 143 28.62 -9.22 -18.14
CA ALA A 143 29.95 -8.64 -18.27
C ALA A 143 31.00 -9.79 -18.32
N HIS A 144 31.12 -10.47 -19.47
CA HIS A 144 32.13 -11.51 -19.65
C HIS A 144 33.52 -10.88 -19.92
N PRO A 145 34.59 -11.32 -19.23
CA PRO A 145 35.96 -10.80 -19.35
C PRO A 145 36.73 -11.31 -20.59
N ASP A 146 36.13 -11.32 -21.79
CA ASP A 146 36.77 -11.90 -22.99
C ASP A 146 37.64 -10.91 -23.81
N GLU A 147 37.74 -9.64 -23.40
CA GLU A 147 38.57 -8.65 -24.12
C GLU A 147 40.05 -8.61 -23.69
N ILE A 148 40.49 -9.44 -22.74
CA ILE A 148 41.89 -9.40 -22.24
C ILE A 148 42.83 -10.38 -22.99
N ALA A 149 42.32 -11.26 -23.85
CA ALA A 149 43.14 -12.30 -24.51
C ALA A 149 43.62 -11.98 -25.95
N GLN A 150 43.55 -10.71 -26.41
CA GLN A 150 43.98 -10.33 -27.77
C GLN A 150 44.97 -9.13 -27.82
N GLN A 151 45.72 -8.89 -26.74
CA GLN A 151 46.94 -8.06 -26.75
C GLN A 151 48.13 -8.90 -26.30
#